data_AF-A0A818UT30-F1
#
_entry.id   AF-A0A818UT30-F1
#
_cell.length_a   1.000
_cell.length_b   1.000
_cell.length_c   1.000
_cell.angle_alpha   90.00
_cell.angle_beta   90.00
_cell.angle_gamma   90.00
#
_symmetry.space_group_name_H-M   'P 1'
#
loop_
_entity.id
_entity.type
_entity.pdbx_description
1 polymer ?
#
loop_
_entity_poly.entity_id
_entity_poly.type
_entity_poly.pdbx_seq_one_letter_code
_entity_poly.pdbx_strand_id
1 'polypeptide(L)'
;MNITMIELWPTLGAFGFYTWVYARIFCNDSNWIWLNSSSIKFSYSFDSPLSESEYPEPYLPQLFITSNPDHHFEIFADILLLSSLYMKPVFGDCLWTSADYTDSLNQTQTTTIYSGWLSPEKLNEVEPELHHNICVVLPQPFRVNGKPYTMFINITQNNSFHWPSNISWYTIPSPSSNDISKTKPVSDAWYNELQWPKAFANQWRSDMYRLSGIYPLEYENTTQIYLSRKSSIQTNNQLLDLIDYLIERYNKLDIRTEKQIFHWRNITQANLIAYIPANGSYKCHEPVLFIDHIDTAFEGDTFADTGKRQSTPGADDNVSGMLALLQSASILKKTQEKACRDIWLVHMTGEEYPAASLGISHFLQQLFIKKQPIHTAVIVDMIGHRVHRSDPIVQVNAGDTTKSLLMAELALNYVYPRIKNDLILQNLQPVLRRWSDPFAYLYNTDGVRFVEYGFTCLLFNEHINYHENFERDGYHDTLDTVNLIDFEYGQTVSQYAIATVAMLAHADCRSDSYWNDANPILIMGLNILLSILFEM
;
A
#
# COMPACT_ATOMS: atom_id res chain seq x y z
N MET A 1 -11.34 -22.31 -32.93
CA MET A 1 -12.64 -21.71 -32.57
C MET A 1 -12.71 -20.30 -33.13
N ASN A 2 -13.85 -19.87 -33.69
CA ASN A 2 -14.02 -18.49 -34.15
C ASN A 2 -14.45 -17.61 -32.98
N ILE A 3 -13.47 -16.96 -32.36
CA ILE A 3 -13.67 -16.00 -31.26
C ILE A 3 -14.27 -14.72 -31.84
N THR A 4 -15.34 -14.23 -31.21
CA THR A 4 -15.99 -12.98 -31.61
C THR A 4 -15.91 -11.90 -30.55
N MET A 5 -15.79 -12.28 -29.29
CA MET A 5 -15.72 -11.33 -28.18
C MET A 5 -14.83 -11.86 -27.05
N ILE A 6 -14.17 -10.96 -26.34
CA ILE A 6 -13.39 -11.26 -25.13
C ILE A 6 -13.89 -10.35 -24.00
N GLU A 7 -14.15 -10.92 -22.83
CA GLU A 7 -14.41 -10.18 -21.60
C GLU A 7 -13.12 -10.01 -20.78
N LEU A 8 -12.78 -8.76 -20.45
CA LEU A 8 -11.56 -8.41 -19.74
C LEU A 8 -11.67 -7.11 -18.94
N TRP A 9 -10.77 -6.90 -17.99
CA TRP A 9 -10.64 -5.64 -17.22
C TRP A 9 -9.23 -5.45 -16.67
N PRO A 10 -8.78 -4.22 -16.40
CA PRO A 10 -7.48 -3.98 -15.77
C PRO A 10 -7.53 -4.36 -14.29
N THR A 11 -6.38 -4.77 -13.76
CA THR A 11 -6.18 -5.05 -12.33
C THR A 11 -4.73 -4.73 -11.96
N LEU A 12 -4.44 -4.73 -10.67
CA LEU A 12 -3.06 -4.71 -10.17
C LEU A 12 -2.58 -6.14 -9.92
N GLY A 13 -1.33 -6.42 -10.31
CA GLY A 13 -0.59 -7.62 -9.99
C GLY A 13 -0.11 -7.62 -8.55
N ALA A 14 0.38 -8.77 -8.08
CA ALA A 14 0.97 -8.90 -6.74
C ALA A 14 2.17 -7.96 -6.51
N PHE A 15 2.84 -7.54 -7.58
CA PHE A 15 4.00 -6.64 -7.54
C PHE A 15 3.62 -5.18 -7.85
N GLY A 16 2.34 -4.81 -7.73
CA GLY A 16 1.88 -3.43 -7.95
C GLY A 16 1.74 -2.98 -9.39
N PHE A 17 2.09 -3.84 -10.35
CA PHE A 17 1.96 -3.51 -11.76
C PHE A 17 0.54 -3.61 -12.27
N TYR A 18 0.16 -2.67 -13.13
CA TYR A 18 -1.04 -2.85 -13.92
C TYR A 18 -0.89 -4.04 -14.86
N THR A 19 -1.87 -4.93 -14.79
CA THR A 19 -2.05 -6.05 -15.70
C THR A 19 -3.53 -6.16 -16.07
N TRP A 20 -3.89 -7.22 -16.77
CA TRP A 20 -5.24 -7.44 -17.26
C TRP A 20 -5.76 -8.78 -16.77
N VAL A 21 -7.05 -8.80 -16.45
CA VAL A 21 -7.81 -10.04 -16.31
C VAL A 21 -8.42 -10.37 -17.66
N TYR A 22 -8.13 -11.56 -18.20
CA TYR A 22 -8.81 -12.11 -19.38
C TYR A 22 -9.75 -13.21 -18.92
N ALA A 23 -11.02 -12.89 -18.74
CA ALA A 23 -11.95 -13.77 -18.06
C ALA A 23 -12.48 -14.89 -18.97
N ARG A 24 -13.12 -14.53 -20.09
CA ARG A 24 -13.80 -15.50 -20.96
C ARG A 24 -13.95 -15.00 -22.37
N ILE A 25 -14.14 -15.93 -23.30
CA ILE A 25 -14.33 -15.67 -24.72
C ILE A 25 -15.72 -16.12 -25.18
N PHE A 26 -16.27 -15.40 -26.15
CA PHE A 26 -17.51 -15.77 -26.82
C PHE A 26 -17.20 -16.30 -28.22
N CYS A 27 -17.64 -17.52 -28.50
CA CYS A 27 -17.46 -18.18 -29.79
C CYS A 27 -18.78 -18.16 -30.58
N ASN A 28 -18.69 -18.17 -31.93
CA ASN A 28 -19.82 -18.10 -32.87
C ASN A 28 -21.01 -19.05 -32.57
N ASP A 29 -20.81 -20.10 -31.77
CA ASP A 29 -21.81 -21.09 -31.39
C ASP A 29 -22.61 -20.72 -30.11
N SER A 30 -22.68 -19.43 -29.79
CA SER A 30 -23.48 -18.81 -28.72
C SER A 30 -23.07 -19.10 -27.27
N ASN A 31 -21.89 -19.67 -27.04
CA ASN A 31 -21.43 -19.99 -25.69
C ASN A 31 -20.21 -19.15 -25.26
N TRP A 32 -20.27 -18.68 -24.01
CA TRP A 32 -19.12 -18.18 -23.27
C TRP A 32 -18.26 -19.34 -22.76
N ILE A 33 -16.94 -19.18 -22.87
CA ILE A 33 -15.94 -20.16 -22.45
C ILE A 33 -14.94 -19.46 -21.54
N TRP A 34 -14.79 -19.96 -20.31
CA TRP A 34 -13.75 -19.49 -19.39
C TRP A 34 -12.36 -19.76 -19.93
N LEU A 35 -11.49 -18.76 -19.88
CA LEU A 35 -10.10 -18.91 -20.27
C LEU A 35 -9.32 -19.67 -19.20
N ASN A 36 -8.26 -20.36 -19.60
CA ASN A 36 -7.32 -20.98 -18.68
C ASN A 36 -5.90 -20.93 -19.27
N SER A 37 -4.89 -21.14 -18.42
CA SER A 37 -3.48 -21.05 -18.80
C SER A 37 -3.07 -22.04 -19.91
N SER A 38 -3.75 -23.18 -20.03
CA SER A 38 -3.48 -24.13 -21.12
C SER A 38 -4.04 -23.70 -22.47
N SER A 39 -4.95 -22.72 -22.51
CA SER A 39 -5.67 -22.31 -23.72
C SER A 39 -5.09 -21.06 -24.38
N ILE A 40 -4.20 -20.32 -23.71
CA ILE A 40 -3.65 -19.05 -24.21
C ILE A 40 -2.13 -19.04 -24.05
N LYS A 41 -1.45 -18.64 -25.12
CA LYS A 41 -0.07 -18.17 -25.05
C LYS A 41 -0.07 -16.66 -25.24
N PHE A 42 0.45 -15.95 -24.26
CA PHE A 42 0.72 -14.52 -24.43
C PHE A 42 2.06 -14.37 -25.16
N SER A 43 2.09 -13.50 -26.16
CA SER A 43 3.34 -13.03 -26.75
C SER A 43 3.41 -11.54 -26.57
N TYR A 44 4.59 -11.09 -26.15
CA TYR A 44 4.84 -9.72 -25.78
C TYR A 44 5.71 -9.07 -26.86
N SER A 45 5.24 -7.96 -27.44
CA SER A 45 6.05 -7.14 -28.34
C SER A 45 6.24 -5.78 -27.69
N PHE A 46 7.45 -5.49 -27.20
CA PHE A 46 7.72 -4.27 -26.45
C PHE A 46 8.95 -3.51 -26.96
N ASP A 47 8.88 -2.18 -26.89
CA ASP A 47 10.01 -1.24 -26.91
C ASP A 47 10.40 -0.85 -25.47
N SER A 48 10.48 -1.84 -24.56
CA SER A 48 10.69 -1.60 -23.12
C SER A 48 12.06 -2.02 -22.64
N PRO A 49 12.63 -1.34 -21.62
CA PRO A 49 13.86 -1.79 -20.97
C PRO A 49 13.71 -3.04 -20.10
N LEU A 50 12.47 -3.46 -19.75
CA LEU A 50 12.25 -4.68 -18.97
C LEU A 50 12.34 -5.94 -19.84
N SER A 51 12.89 -7.01 -19.28
CA SER A 51 12.86 -8.34 -19.88
C SER A 51 11.44 -8.91 -19.90
N GLU A 52 11.15 -9.84 -20.82
CA GLU A 52 9.83 -10.44 -20.97
C GLU A 52 9.33 -11.11 -19.68
N SER A 53 10.24 -11.67 -18.88
CA SER A 53 9.95 -12.29 -17.57
C SER A 53 9.59 -11.30 -16.46
N GLU A 54 9.85 -10.02 -16.65
CA GLU A 54 9.58 -8.97 -15.65
C GLU A 54 8.20 -8.35 -15.81
N TYR A 55 7.48 -8.68 -16.88
CA TYR A 55 6.12 -8.21 -17.07
C TYR A 55 5.14 -9.03 -16.24
N PRO A 56 4.14 -8.37 -15.60
CA PRO A 56 3.11 -9.10 -14.90
C PRO A 56 2.33 -9.97 -15.90
N GLU A 57 2.23 -11.25 -15.60
CA GLU A 57 1.34 -12.14 -16.34
C GLU A 57 -0.10 -11.64 -16.20
N PRO A 58 -0.91 -11.70 -17.27
CA PRO A 58 -2.34 -11.47 -17.16
C PRO A 58 -2.98 -12.52 -16.27
N TYR A 59 -3.98 -12.09 -15.51
CA TYR A 59 -4.79 -13.01 -14.74
C TYR A 59 -5.71 -13.79 -15.65
N LEU A 60 -5.66 -15.10 -15.49
CA LEU A 60 -6.58 -16.05 -16.10
C LEU A 60 -7.44 -16.71 -15.01
N PRO A 61 -8.68 -17.11 -15.32
CA PRO A 61 -9.54 -17.80 -14.40
C PRO A 61 -8.90 -19.08 -13.86
N GLN A 62 -9.04 -19.29 -12.55
CA GLN A 62 -8.75 -20.57 -11.91
C GLN A 62 -10.07 -21.21 -11.47
N LEU A 63 -10.23 -22.50 -11.75
CA LEU A 63 -11.47 -23.23 -11.48
C LEU A 63 -11.34 -24.10 -10.24
N PHE A 64 -12.21 -23.86 -9.27
CA PHE A 64 -12.31 -24.62 -8.04
C PHE A 64 -13.68 -25.31 -7.97
N ILE A 65 -13.66 -26.63 -7.81
CA ILE A 65 -14.84 -27.47 -7.68
C ILE A 65 -15.14 -27.66 -6.20
N THR A 66 -16.24 -27.10 -5.70
CA THR A 66 -16.59 -27.10 -4.26
C THR A 66 -16.82 -28.48 -3.65
N SER A 67 -17.12 -29.49 -4.47
CA SER A 67 -17.25 -30.89 -4.03
C SER A 67 -15.90 -31.62 -3.92
N ASN A 68 -14.81 -31.05 -4.46
CA ASN A 68 -13.46 -31.53 -4.20
C ASN A 68 -13.02 -31.01 -2.81
N PRO A 69 -12.62 -31.89 -1.87
CA PRO A 69 -12.22 -31.46 -0.52
C PRO A 69 -11.06 -30.46 -0.45
N ASP A 70 -10.06 -30.58 -1.32
CA ASP A 70 -8.89 -29.69 -1.33
C ASP A 70 -9.29 -28.30 -1.83
N HIS A 71 -10.09 -28.24 -2.90
CA HIS A 71 -10.64 -26.98 -3.39
C HIS A 71 -11.60 -26.35 -2.38
N HIS A 72 -12.44 -27.15 -1.73
CA HIS A 72 -13.33 -26.67 -0.68
C HIS A 72 -12.54 -26.01 0.44
N PHE A 73 -11.42 -26.62 0.85
CA PHE A 73 -10.51 -26.02 1.82
C PHE A 73 -9.91 -24.70 1.31
N GLU A 74 -9.38 -24.62 0.10
CA GLU A 74 -8.83 -23.36 -0.42
C GLU A 74 -9.88 -22.23 -0.56
N ILE A 75 -11.12 -22.59 -0.85
CA ILE A 75 -12.23 -21.64 -0.92
C ILE A 75 -12.59 -21.12 0.46
N PHE A 76 -12.89 -22.01 1.41
CA PHE A 76 -13.62 -21.68 2.63
C PHE A 76 -12.78 -21.69 3.91
N ALA A 77 -11.55 -22.20 3.87
CA ALA A 77 -10.72 -22.29 5.07
C ALA A 77 -10.47 -20.91 5.69
N ASP A 78 -10.18 -20.93 6.98
CA ASP A 78 -9.64 -19.75 7.63
C ASP A 78 -8.21 -19.48 7.17
N ILE A 79 -7.85 -18.22 6.95
CA ILE A 79 -6.51 -17.82 6.50
C ILE A 79 -5.37 -18.36 7.37
N LEU A 80 -5.62 -18.54 8.68
CA LEU A 80 -4.62 -19.07 9.60
C LEU A 80 -4.37 -20.57 9.41
N LEU A 81 -5.27 -21.29 8.75
CA LEU A 81 -5.19 -22.72 8.46
C LEU A 81 -4.48 -23.01 7.12
N LEU A 82 -4.27 -21.99 6.29
CA LEU A 82 -3.62 -22.15 4.99
C LEU A 82 -2.11 -22.43 5.15
N SER A 83 -1.56 -23.15 4.17
CA SER A 83 -0.19 -23.66 4.17
C SER A 83 0.88 -22.61 3.89
N SER A 84 0.50 -21.36 3.62
CA SER A 84 1.40 -20.25 3.38
C SER A 84 1.05 -19.06 4.27
N LEU A 85 2.04 -18.22 4.56
CA LEU A 85 1.80 -16.94 5.21
C LEU A 85 1.00 -15.98 4.33
N TYR A 86 1.10 -16.11 3.00
CA TYR A 86 0.58 -15.13 2.03
C TYR A 86 -0.59 -15.66 1.19
N MET A 87 -1.10 -16.85 1.51
CA MET A 87 -2.32 -17.39 0.88
C MET A 87 -3.56 -16.85 1.59
N LYS A 88 -4.55 -16.40 0.80
CA LYS A 88 -5.88 -16.04 1.28
C LYS A 88 -6.91 -17.05 0.80
N PRO A 89 -8.01 -17.24 1.55
CA PRO A 89 -9.16 -18.00 1.06
C PRO A 89 -9.72 -17.34 -0.18
N VAL A 90 -10.02 -18.13 -1.22
CA VAL A 90 -10.43 -17.57 -2.52
C VAL A 90 -11.92 -17.24 -2.61
N PHE A 91 -12.72 -17.55 -1.58
CA PHE A 91 -14.17 -17.29 -1.54
C PHE A 91 -14.58 -15.89 -2.02
N GLY A 92 -13.88 -14.85 -1.56
CA GLY A 92 -14.17 -13.46 -1.92
C GLY A 92 -13.82 -13.09 -3.37
N ASP A 93 -12.97 -13.89 -4.01
CA ASP A 93 -12.54 -13.71 -5.41
C ASP A 93 -13.32 -14.60 -6.39
N CYS A 94 -14.25 -15.42 -5.88
CA CYS A 94 -15.03 -16.36 -6.69
C CYS A 94 -16.17 -15.67 -7.46
N LEU A 95 -16.28 -16.01 -8.75
CA LEU A 95 -17.54 -16.01 -9.49
C LEU A 95 -18.18 -17.39 -9.36
N TRP A 96 -19.42 -17.45 -8.87
CA TRP A 96 -20.12 -18.68 -8.57
C TRP A 96 -21.01 -19.10 -9.73
N THR A 97 -20.78 -20.31 -10.22
CA THR A 97 -21.44 -20.81 -11.42
C THR A 97 -21.95 -22.24 -11.24
N SER A 98 -22.89 -22.68 -12.08
CA SER A 98 -23.42 -24.06 -12.03
C SER A 98 -22.35 -25.09 -12.34
N ALA A 99 -22.38 -26.24 -11.67
CA ALA A 99 -21.54 -27.39 -12.02
C ALA A 99 -22.00 -28.13 -13.28
N ASP A 100 -23.13 -27.72 -13.87
CA ASP A 100 -23.59 -28.21 -15.16
C ASP A 100 -22.60 -27.76 -16.25
N TYR A 101 -21.57 -28.57 -16.51
CA TYR A 101 -20.95 -28.87 -17.82
C TYR A 101 -19.45 -29.19 -17.70
N THR A 102 -19.10 -30.47 -17.81
CA THR A 102 -17.75 -30.92 -18.22
C THR A 102 -17.89 -31.66 -19.54
N ASP A 103 -17.49 -31.04 -20.66
CA ASP A 103 -17.24 -31.82 -21.88
C ASP A 103 -15.85 -32.46 -21.79
N SER A 104 -15.71 -33.59 -22.48
CA SER A 104 -14.54 -34.42 -22.72
C SER A 104 -13.24 -33.71 -23.15
N LEU A 105 -13.29 -32.39 -23.41
CA LEU A 105 -12.17 -31.53 -23.79
C LEU A 105 -11.68 -30.59 -22.68
N ASN A 106 -12.10 -30.76 -21.42
CA ASN A 106 -11.71 -29.92 -20.27
C ASN A 106 -12.06 -28.41 -20.43
N GLN A 107 -13.00 -28.06 -21.31
CA GLN A 107 -13.46 -26.68 -21.49
C GLN A 107 -14.89 -26.53 -20.97
N THR A 108 -15.06 -25.73 -19.90
CA THR A 108 -16.36 -25.39 -19.32
C THR A 108 -17.10 -24.40 -20.24
N GLN A 109 -18.18 -24.84 -20.89
CA GLN A 109 -19.09 -23.98 -21.65
C GLN A 109 -20.26 -23.51 -20.76
N THR A 110 -20.65 -22.24 -20.92
CA THR A 110 -21.87 -21.58 -20.39
C THR A 110 -22.40 -22.09 -19.05
N THR A 111 -21.67 -21.76 -17.99
CA THR A 111 -22.19 -21.79 -16.63
C THR A 111 -22.94 -20.49 -16.33
N THR A 112 -24.19 -20.59 -15.86
CA THR A 112 -24.94 -19.40 -15.43
C THR A 112 -24.23 -18.81 -14.21
N ILE A 113 -23.81 -17.54 -14.28
CA ILE A 113 -23.25 -16.84 -13.11
C ILE A 113 -24.41 -16.47 -12.19
N TYR A 114 -24.45 -17.05 -10.99
CA TYR A 114 -25.50 -16.78 -10.01
C TYR A 114 -25.13 -15.63 -9.08
N SER A 115 -23.85 -15.57 -8.71
CA SER A 115 -23.30 -14.56 -7.82
C SER A 115 -21.80 -14.44 -8.07
N GLY A 116 -21.19 -13.40 -7.51
CA GLY A 116 -19.77 -13.15 -7.73
C GLY A 116 -19.21 -12.14 -6.75
N TRP A 117 -17.97 -12.38 -6.33
CA TRP A 117 -17.24 -11.54 -5.39
C TRP A 117 -18.06 -11.24 -4.13
N LEU A 118 -18.51 -12.33 -3.49
CA LEU A 118 -19.31 -12.26 -2.27
C LEU A 118 -18.45 -11.74 -1.12
N SER A 119 -19.05 -10.92 -0.25
CA SER A 119 -18.38 -10.49 0.98
C SER A 119 -18.05 -11.72 1.85
N PRO A 120 -16.82 -11.85 2.38
CA PRO A 120 -16.45 -12.92 3.32
C PRO A 120 -17.39 -13.02 4.54
N GLU A 121 -18.06 -11.93 4.93
CA GLU A 121 -19.06 -11.95 6.01
C GLU A 121 -20.27 -12.87 5.71
N LYS A 122 -20.53 -13.16 4.44
CA LYS A 122 -21.62 -14.06 4.01
C LYS A 122 -21.22 -15.52 4.00
N LEU A 123 -19.95 -15.85 4.23
CA LEU A 123 -19.42 -17.21 4.04
C LEU A 123 -20.29 -18.26 4.77
N ASN A 124 -20.54 -18.08 6.06
CA ASN A 124 -21.35 -19.02 6.86
C ASN A 124 -22.82 -19.13 6.40
N GLU A 125 -23.36 -18.09 5.74
CA GLU A 125 -24.72 -18.09 5.21
C GLU A 125 -24.80 -18.87 3.90
N VAL A 126 -23.83 -18.67 3.00
CA VAL A 126 -23.92 -19.17 1.62
C VAL A 126 -23.17 -20.48 1.37
N GLU A 127 -22.17 -20.83 2.19
CA GLU A 127 -21.36 -22.04 2.01
C GLU A 127 -22.23 -23.32 1.83
N PRO A 128 -23.28 -23.58 2.64
CA PRO A 128 -24.12 -24.76 2.45
C PRO A 128 -24.80 -24.83 1.08
N GLU A 129 -25.14 -23.67 0.49
CA GLU A 129 -25.81 -23.56 -0.80
C GLU A 129 -24.84 -23.75 -1.98
N LEU A 130 -23.55 -23.51 -1.76
CA LEU A 130 -22.51 -23.51 -2.79
C LEU A 130 -21.84 -24.87 -2.98
N HIS A 131 -22.20 -25.91 -2.22
CA HIS A 131 -21.58 -27.25 -2.23
C HIS A 131 -21.56 -27.97 -3.60
N HIS A 132 -22.36 -27.52 -4.57
CA HIS A 132 -22.45 -28.09 -5.92
C HIS A 132 -22.10 -27.06 -7.00
N ASN A 133 -21.44 -25.96 -6.63
CA ASN A 133 -21.08 -24.89 -7.54
C ASN A 133 -19.60 -24.97 -7.93
N ILE A 134 -19.27 -24.31 -9.04
CA ILE A 134 -17.89 -24.04 -9.42
C ILE A 134 -17.58 -22.60 -9.00
N CYS A 135 -16.48 -22.44 -8.24
CA CYS A 135 -15.85 -21.14 -8.00
C CYS A 135 -14.86 -20.87 -9.13
N VAL A 136 -15.09 -19.77 -9.86
CA VAL A 136 -14.16 -19.26 -10.86
C VAL A 136 -13.43 -18.07 -10.24
N VAL A 137 -12.18 -18.26 -9.83
CA VAL A 137 -11.37 -17.27 -9.13
C VAL A 137 -10.79 -16.27 -10.12
N LEU A 138 -11.11 -14.99 -9.92
CA LEU A 138 -10.61 -13.86 -10.70
C LEU A 138 -10.54 -12.60 -9.82
N PRO A 139 -9.51 -11.74 -10.00
CA PRO A 139 -9.49 -10.43 -9.34
C PRO A 139 -10.77 -9.64 -9.62
N GLN A 140 -11.35 -9.04 -8.58
CA GLN A 140 -12.57 -8.26 -8.73
C GLN A 140 -12.35 -7.06 -9.67
N PRO A 141 -13.22 -6.81 -10.67
CA PRO A 141 -13.18 -5.57 -11.42
C PRO A 141 -13.51 -4.36 -10.53
N PHE A 142 -13.12 -3.18 -11.00
CA PHE A 142 -13.59 -1.93 -10.41
C PHE A 142 -15.12 -1.87 -10.38
N ARG A 143 -15.68 -1.19 -9.36
CA ARG A 143 -17.13 -1.06 -9.21
C ARG A 143 -17.58 0.38 -9.47
N VAL A 144 -18.50 0.54 -10.42
CA VAL A 144 -19.20 1.81 -10.67
C VAL A 144 -20.57 1.72 -9.99
N ASN A 145 -20.82 2.56 -8.98
CA ASN A 145 -22.06 2.56 -8.20
C ASN A 145 -22.41 1.16 -7.62
N GLY A 146 -21.39 0.46 -7.09
CA GLY A 146 -21.52 -0.87 -6.51
C GLY A 146 -21.57 -2.03 -7.52
N LYS A 147 -21.64 -1.74 -8.82
CA LYS A 147 -21.68 -2.77 -9.87
C LYS A 147 -20.30 -3.01 -10.48
N PRO A 148 -19.86 -4.27 -10.64
CA PRO A 148 -18.60 -4.58 -11.31
C PRO A 148 -18.62 -4.06 -12.76
N TYR A 149 -17.51 -3.48 -13.20
CA TYR A 149 -17.33 -2.95 -14.55
C TYR A 149 -16.30 -3.79 -15.30
N THR A 150 -16.78 -4.54 -16.30
CA THR A 150 -15.95 -5.33 -17.22
C THR A 150 -16.08 -4.78 -18.64
N MET A 151 -15.11 -5.10 -19.50
CA MET A 151 -15.08 -4.63 -20.88
C MET A 151 -15.18 -5.79 -21.84
N PHE A 152 -15.85 -5.53 -22.97
CA PHE A 152 -16.06 -6.50 -24.03
C PHE A 152 -15.35 -6.00 -25.30
N ILE A 153 -14.37 -6.76 -25.77
CA ILE A 153 -13.65 -6.45 -27.00
C ILE A 153 -14.16 -7.38 -28.11
N ASN A 154 -14.66 -6.79 -29.20
CA ASN A 154 -15.06 -7.54 -30.39
C ASN A 154 -13.83 -7.86 -31.25
N ILE A 155 -13.72 -9.12 -31.65
CA ILE A 155 -12.69 -9.61 -32.57
C ILE A 155 -13.29 -9.67 -33.97
N THR A 156 -12.65 -9.03 -34.93
CA THR A 156 -13.08 -9.02 -36.33
C THR A 156 -12.69 -10.32 -37.02
N GLN A 157 -13.26 -10.59 -38.20
CA GLN A 157 -12.91 -11.75 -39.04
C GLN A 157 -11.43 -11.79 -39.45
N ASN A 158 -10.73 -10.65 -39.40
CA ASN A 158 -9.31 -10.54 -39.73
C ASN A 158 -8.41 -10.62 -38.49
N ASN A 159 -8.94 -11.10 -37.36
CA ASN A 159 -8.25 -11.14 -36.06
C ASN A 159 -7.76 -9.76 -35.55
N SER A 160 -8.39 -8.68 -36.02
CA SER A 160 -8.18 -7.35 -35.45
C SER A 160 -9.20 -7.07 -34.36
N PHE A 161 -8.93 -6.08 -33.51
CA PHE A 161 -9.87 -5.65 -32.48
C PHE A 161 -9.91 -4.12 -32.39
N HIS A 162 -10.99 -3.62 -31.80
CA HIS A 162 -11.14 -2.22 -31.48
C HIS A 162 -11.54 -2.07 -30.01
N TRP A 163 -10.86 -1.17 -29.30
CA TRP A 163 -11.24 -0.80 -27.95
C TRP A 163 -12.63 -0.14 -27.95
N PRO A 164 -13.48 -0.43 -26.94
CA PRO A 164 -14.73 0.30 -26.74
C PRO A 164 -14.51 1.82 -26.78
N SER A 165 -15.36 2.55 -27.52
CA SER A 165 -15.20 3.99 -27.73
C SER A 165 -15.40 4.83 -26.47
N ASN A 166 -15.95 4.26 -25.41
CA ASN A 166 -16.09 4.87 -24.10
C ASN A 166 -14.82 4.78 -23.23
N ILE A 167 -13.77 4.10 -23.72
CA ILE A 167 -12.45 4.08 -23.08
C ILE A 167 -11.62 5.22 -23.67
N SER A 168 -11.09 6.06 -22.78
CA SER A 168 -10.11 7.09 -23.15
C SER A 168 -8.77 6.71 -22.54
N TRP A 169 -7.74 6.62 -23.38
CA TRP A 169 -6.37 6.42 -22.92
C TRP A 169 -5.82 7.76 -22.43
N TYR A 170 -5.32 7.77 -21.20
CA TYR A 170 -4.66 8.95 -20.64
C TYR A 170 -3.17 8.71 -20.61
N THR A 171 -2.39 9.65 -21.14
CA THR A 171 -0.95 9.65 -20.95
C THR A 171 -0.67 10.08 -19.53
N ILE A 172 0.02 9.25 -18.75
CA ILE A 172 0.48 9.63 -17.41
C ILE A 172 1.30 10.91 -17.56
N PRO A 173 0.94 12.01 -16.88
CA PRO A 173 1.65 13.27 -17.04
C PRO A 173 3.12 13.07 -16.64
N SER A 174 4.03 13.46 -17.54
CA SER A 174 5.41 13.69 -17.14
C SER A 174 5.43 14.98 -16.31
N PRO A 175 5.99 14.96 -15.07
CA PRO A 175 6.29 16.17 -14.35
C PRO A 175 7.09 17.07 -15.26
N SER A 176 6.53 18.23 -15.59
CA SER A 176 7.28 19.23 -16.32
C SER A 176 8.06 20.03 -15.30
N SER A 177 9.37 20.16 -15.47
CA SER A 177 10.22 21.02 -14.62
C SER A 177 9.73 22.48 -14.54
N ASN A 178 8.86 22.87 -15.49
CA ASN A 178 8.23 24.18 -15.55
C ASN A 178 7.12 24.38 -14.51
N ASP A 179 6.50 23.32 -13.97
CA ASP A 179 5.42 23.47 -12.99
C ASP A 179 5.94 23.81 -11.59
N ILE A 180 7.14 23.34 -11.23
CA ILE A 180 7.84 23.72 -9.98
C ILE A 180 8.12 25.24 -9.95
N SER A 181 8.59 25.82 -11.05
CA SER A 181 8.96 27.25 -11.09
C SER A 181 7.76 28.20 -10.93
N LYS A 182 6.53 27.69 -11.12
CA LYS A 182 5.28 28.42 -10.89
C LYS A 182 4.83 28.35 -9.44
N THR A 183 5.28 27.36 -8.67
CA THR A 183 5.08 27.35 -7.22
C THR A 183 5.92 28.49 -6.64
N LYS A 184 5.26 29.53 -6.11
CA LYS A 184 6.00 30.60 -5.43
C LYS A 184 6.86 29.94 -4.34
N PRO A 185 8.14 30.32 -4.22
CA PRO A 185 8.98 29.77 -3.17
C PRO A 185 8.29 29.97 -1.84
N VAL A 186 7.99 28.85 -1.16
CA VAL A 186 7.58 28.86 0.24
C VAL A 186 8.67 29.64 0.98
N SER A 187 8.30 30.52 1.91
CA SER A 187 9.31 31.29 2.65
C SER A 187 10.25 30.31 3.37
N ASP A 188 11.56 30.55 3.39
CA ASP A 188 12.53 29.71 4.11
C ASP A 188 12.33 29.74 5.66
N ALA A 189 11.31 30.44 6.14
CA ALA A 189 10.97 30.56 7.55
C ALA A 189 10.68 29.21 8.23
N TRP A 190 10.17 28.20 7.51
CA TRP A 190 9.94 26.86 8.10
C TRP A 190 11.26 26.17 8.48
N TYR A 191 12.29 26.31 7.63
CA TYR A 191 13.57 25.65 7.80
C TYR A 191 14.34 26.23 8.99
N ASN A 192 14.30 27.56 9.16
CA ASN A 192 14.95 28.21 10.32
C ASN A 192 14.35 27.80 11.68
N GLU A 193 13.12 27.29 11.69
CA GLU A 193 12.45 26.79 12.91
C GLU A 193 12.68 25.30 13.16
N LEU A 194 13.17 24.55 12.16
CA LEU A 194 13.54 23.15 12.34
C LEU A 194 14.83 23.06 13.13
N GLN A 195 14.70 22.71 14.41
CA GLN A 195 15.83 22.44 15.29
C GLN A 195 15.84 20.97 15.69
N TRP A 196 16.86 20.25 15.23
CA TRP A 196 17.11 18.88 15.65
C TRP A 196 17.57 18.86 17.12
N PRO A 197 16.86 18.14 18.02
CA PRO A 197 17.34 17.98 19.39
C PRO A 197 18.74 17.37 19.40
N LYS A 198 19.64 17.87 20.25
CA LYS A 198 20.99 17.27 20.41
C LYS A 198 20.95 15.78 20.76
N ALA A 199 19.86 15.35 21.40
CA ALA A 199 19.63 13.97 21.79
C ALA A 199 18.92 13.13 20.71
N PHE A 200 18.58 13.69 19.54
CA PHE A 200 17.78 13.02 18.50
C PHE A 200 18.31 11.62 18.16
N ALA A 201 19.60 11.52 17.78
CA ALA A 201 20.21 10.24 17.42
C ALA A 201 20.23 9.22 18.58
N ASN A 202 20.46 9.70 19.80
CA ASN A 202 20.50 8.82 20.98
C ASN A 202 19.10 8.36 21.40
N GLN A 203 18.09 9.23 21.31
CA GLN A 203 16.70 8.91 21.60
C GLN A 203 16.14 7.94 20.55
N TRP A 204 16.36 8.22 19.27
CA TRP A 204 15.99 7.32 18.17
C TRP A 204 16.58 5.92 18.40
N ARG A 205 17.88 5.83 18.72
CA ARG A 205 18.54 4.55 19.02
C ARG A 205 17.94 3.86 20.25
N SER A 206 17.73 4.59 21.36
CA SER A 206 17.17 3.99 22.59
C SER A 206 15.74 3.48 22.40
N ASP A 207 14.92 4.22 21.65
CA ASP A 207 13.53 3.86 21.37
C ASP A 207 13.49 2.65 20.40
N MET A 208 14.41 2.54 19.44
CA MET A 208 14.57 1.35 18.58
C MET A 208 14.67 0.07 19.41
N TYR A 209 15.59 0.02 20.39
CA TYR A 209 15.72 -1.17 21.26
C TYR A 209 14.44 -1.49 22.06
N ARG A 210 13.65 -0.49 22.46
CA ARG A 210 12.41 -0.71 23.23
C ARG A 210 11.27 -1.20 22.36
N LEU A 211 11.07 -0.53 21.23
CA LEU A 211 9.95 -0.78 20.32
C LEU A 211 10.15 -2.06 19.50
N SER A 212 11.41 -2.49 19.29
CA SER A 212 11.73 -3.83 18.77
C SER A 212 11.67 -4.94 19.84
N GLY A 213 11.32 -4.63 21.09
CA GLY A 213 11.13 -5.63 22.15
C GLY A 213 12.39 -6.12 22.85
N ILE A 214 13.58 -5.58 22.55
CA ILE A 214 14.83 -5.95 23.22
C ILE A 214 14.85 -5.43 24.67
N TYR A 215 14.36 -4.21 24.87
CA TYR A 215 14.14 -3.62 26.19
C TYR A 215 12.64 -3.43 26.44
N PRO A 216 12.19 -3.47 27.70
CA PRO A 216 10.77 -3.30 27.98
C PRO A 216 10.34 -1.85 27.71
N LEU A 217 9.07 -1.69 27.35
CA LEU A 217 8.38 -0.41 27.46
C LEU A 217 8.27 -0.05 28.94
N GLU A 218 8.71 1.16 29.29
CA GLU A 218 8.70 1.67 30.66
C GLU A 218 7.62 2.75 30.78
N TYR A 219 6.53 2.41 31.49
CA TYR A 219 5.49 3.36 31.87
C TYR A 219 5.90 4.10 33.15
N GLU A 220 5.43 5.33 33.33
CA GLU A 220 5.73 6.13 34.54
C GLU A 220 5.35 5.43 35.86
N ASN A 221 4.43 4.44 35.83
CA ASN A 221 3.91 3.75 37.01
C ASN A 221 4.10 2.20 36.97
N THR A 222 5.33 1.73 36.72
CA THR A 222 5.89 0.41 37.08
C THR A 222 5.58 -0.85 36.26
N THR A 223 4.71 -0.81 35.25
CA THR A 223 4.57 -1.97 34.35
C THR A 223 5.70 -1.95 33.31
N GLN A 224 6.48 -3.03 33.23
CA GLN A 224 7.42 -3.28 32.15
C GLN A 224 6.81 -4.27 31.17
N ILE A 225 6.72 -3.91 29.90
CA ILE A 225 6.15 -4.78 28.85
C ILE A 225 7.23 -5.06 27.80
N TYR A 226 7.57 -6.33 27.61
CA TYR A 226 8.37 -6.77 26.46
C TYR A 226 7.44 -7.02 25.28
N LEU A 227 7.65 -6.29 24.20
CA LEU A 227 6.92 -6.50 22.95
C LEU A 227 7.46 -7.75 22.26
N SER A 228 6.56 -8.67 21.92
CA SER A 228 6.86 -9.94 21.23
C SER A 228 5.72 -10.42 20.33
N ARG A 229 4.52 -9.84 20.49
CA ARG A 229 3.32 -10.19 19.73
C ARG A 229 2.74 -8.93 19.12
N LYS A 230 3.20 -8.60 17.92
CA LYS A 230 2.86 -7.35 17.22
C LYS A 230 2.11 -7.59 15.92
N SER A 231 1.75 -8.83 15.58
CA SER A 231 0.89 -9.08 14.42
C SER A 231 -0.56 -8.81 14.78
N SER A 232 -1.25 -8.03 13.95
CA SER A 232 -2.64 -7.61 14.14
C SER A 232 -3.62 -8.79 14.19
N ILE A 233 -3.33 -9.93 13.56
CA ILE A 233 -4.21 -11.12 13.60
C ILE A 233 -4.01 -12.00 14.84
N GLN A 234 -2.97 -11.78 15.66
CA GLN A 234 -2.82 -12.53 16.91
C GLN A 234 -3.86 -12.04 17.93
N THR A 235 -4.66 -12.97 18.48
CA THR A 235 -5.76 -12.65 19.43
C THR A 235 -5.27 -12.04 20.74
N ASN A 236 -4.02 -12.32 21.12
CA ASN A 236 -3.33 -11.78 22.29
C ASN A 236 -2.16 -10.85 21.92
N ASN A 237 -2.29 -10.13 20.79
CA ASN A 237 -1.33 -9.11 20.39
C ASN A 237 -1.21 -8.00 21.45
N GLN A 238 -0.11 -7.25 21.37
CA GLN A 238 0.25 -6.18 22.30
C GLN A 238 0.09 -4.79 21.66
N LEU A 239 -0.71 -4.66 20.59
CA LEU A 239 -0.82 -3.41 19.84
C LEU A 239 -1.55 -2.33 20.64
N LEU A 240 -2.54 -2.70 21.46
CA LEU A 240 -3.19 -1.75 22.37
C LEU A 240 -2.24 -1.28 23.48
N ASP A 241 -1.38 -2.16 23.99
CA ASP A 241 -0.32 -1.78 24.94
C ASP A 241 0.64 -0.78 24.27
N LEU A 242 1.07 -1.05 23.04
CA LEU A 242 1.94 -0.14 22.29
C LEU A 242 1.26 1.23 22.05
N ILE A 243 -0.03 1.26 21.70
CA ILE A 243 -0.79 2.51 21.56
C ILE A 243 -0.86 3.29 22.88
N ASP A 244 -1.08 2.61 24.02
CA ASP A 244 -1.11 3.26 25.32
C ASP A 244 0.24 3.89 25.68
N TYR A 245 1.34 3.20 25.38
CA TYR A 245 2.69 3.74 25.50
C TYR A 245 2.88 4.98 24.62
N LEU A 246 2.49 4.94 23.35
CA LEU A 246 2.60 6.09 22.44
C LEU A 246 1.76 7.28 22.93
N ILE A 247 0.55 7.04 23.44
CA ILE A 247 -0.29 8.09 24.05
C ILE A 247 0.42 8.75 25.23
N GLU A 248 1.04 7.98 26.12
CA GLU A 248 1.82 8.55 27.23
C GLU A 248 2.95 9.46 26.71
N ARG A 249 3.66 9.03 25.67
CA ARG A 249 4.72 9.80 25.02
C ARG A 249 4.21 11.11 24.42
N TYR A 250 3.04 11.10 23.78
CA TYR A 250 2.41 12.30 23.24
C TYR A 250 1.86 13.24 24.33
N ASN A 251 1.27 12.68 25.39
CA ASN A 251 0.75 13.46 26.52
C ASN A 251 1.86 14.23 27.25
N LYS A 252 3.07 13.66 27.37
CA LYS A 252 4.26 14.35 27.91
C LYS A 252 4.66 15.59 27.11
N LEU A 253 4.24 15.66 25.85
CA LEU A 253 4.46 16.80 24.97
C LEU A 253 3.23 17.70 24.88
N ASP A 254 2.19 17.50 25.70
CA ASP A 254 0.87 18.15 25.61
C ASP A 254 0.29 18.08 24.18
N ILE A 255 0.37 16.92 23.54
CA ILE A 255 -0.24 16.66 22.23
C ILE A 255 -1.52 15.84 22.45
N ARG A 256 -2.65 16.33 21.93
CA ARG A 256 -3.94 15.63 22.01
C ARG A 256 -3.89 14.38 21.14
N THR A 257 -4.45 13.28 21.63
CA THR A 257 -4.56 12.02 20.88
C THR A 257 -6.02 11.55 20.73
N GLU A 258 -6.29 10.73 19.72
CA GLU A 258 -7.55 10.02 19.48
C GLU A 258 -7.24 8.56 19.10
N LYS A 259 -7.91 7.61 19.74
CA LYS A 259 -7.92 6.20 19.31
C LYS A 259 -9.11 5.97 18.39
N GLN A 260 -8.88 5.44 17.20
CA GLN A 260 -9.95 4.92 16.34
C GLN A 260 -10.05 3.42 16.54
N ILE A 261 -10.94 2.99 17.44
CA ILE A 261 -11.13 1.58 17.78
C ILE A 261 -12.08 0.92 16.78
N PHE A 262 -11.69 -0.26 16.30
CA PHE A 262 -12.52 -1.11 15.44
C PHE A 262 -12.26 -2.59 15.73
N HIS A 263 -13.09 -3.47 15.18
CA HIS A 263 -12.97 -4.92 15.38
C HIS A 263 -12.77 -5.63 14.05
N TRP A 264 -11.86 -6.59 14.06
CA TRP A 264 -11.65 -7.50 12.95
C TRP A 264 -11.40 -8.90 13.48
N ARG A 265 -12.19 -9.88 13.04
CA ARG A 265 -12.12 -11.27 13.51
C ARG A 265 -12.24 -11.40 15.04
N ASN A 266 -13.11 -10.59 15.64
CA ASN A 266 -13.28 -10.46 17.10
C ASN A 266 -12.04 -9.97 17.87
N ILE A 267 -11.02 -9.47 17.17
CA ILE A 267 -9.83 -8.85 17.75
C ILE A 267 -10.07 -7.33 17.75
N THR A 268 -9.82 -6.69 18.88
CA THR A 268 -9.86 -5.24 18.98
C THR A 268 -8.60 -4.65 18.38
N GLN A 269 -8.77 -3.79 17.39
CA GLN A 269 -7.71 -3.03 16.74
C GLN A 269 -7.90 -1.55 17.04
N ALA A 270 -6.84 -0.76 16.88
CA ALA A 270 -6.98 0.67 16.90
C ALA A 270 -5.93 1.36 16.04
N ASN A 271 -6.32 2.45 15.38
CA ASN A 271 -5.35 3.45 14.93
C ASN A 271 -5.19 4.49 16.05
N LEU A 272 -4.03 5.14 16.10
CA LEU A 272 -3.76 6.27 16.98
C LEU A 272 -3.48 7.52 16.14
N ILE A 273 -4.19 8.61 16.43
CA ILE A 273 -3.96 9.91 15.80
C ILE A 273 -3.51 10.89 16.87
N ALA A 274 -2.37 11.55 16.68
CA ALA A 274 -1.89 12.65 17.50
C ALA A 274 -2.00 13.97 16.73
N TYR A 275 -2.60 15.00 17.33
CA TYR A 275 -2.96 16.24 16.66
C TYR A 275 -2.04 17.39 17.08
N ILE A 276 -1.34 17.96 16.11
CA ILE A 276 -0.57 19.20 16.26
C ILE A 276 -1.30 20.30 15.49
N PRO A 277 -2.02 21.21 16.18
CA PRO A 277 -2.81 22.24 15.52
C PRO A 277 -1.92 23.32 14.91
N ALA A 278 -2.26 23.79 13.71
CA ALA A 278 -1.67 25.00 13.16
C ALA A 278 -2.05 26.22 14.00
N ASN A 279 -1.08 27.06 14.32
CA ASN A 279 -1.24 28.33 15.03
C ASN A 279 -0.76 29.54 14.22
N GLY A 280 -0.39 29.34 12.95
CA GLY A 280 -0.06 30.41 12.04
C GLY A 280 -1.19 31.43 11.88
N SER A 281 -0.80 32.66 11.49
CA SER A 281 -1.73 33.78 11.23
C SER A 281 -2.80 33.47 10.18
N TYR A 282 -2.59 32.42 9.39
CA TYR A 282 -3.52 31.93 8.38
C TYR A 282 -3.63 30.42 8.50
N LYS A 283 -4.87 29.91 8.62
CA LYS A 283 -5.16 28.48 8.82
C LYS A 283 -5.90 27.91 7.62
N CYS A 284 -5.43 26.76 7.16
CA CYS A 284 -6.01 25.93 6.14
C CYS A 284 -6.74 24.77 6.80
N HIS A 285 -7.85 24.31 6.20
CA HIS A 285 -8.70 23.28 6.81
C HIS A 285 -8.20 21.85 6.61
N GLU A 286 -7.26 21.65 5.69
CA GLU A 286 -6.76 20.34 5.26
C GLU A 286 -5.47 19.98 6.01
N PRO A 287 -5.45 18.94 6.86
CA PRO A 287 -4.24 18.54 7.56
C PRO A 287 -3.21 17.91 6.61
N VAL A 288 -1.94 17.98 7.01
CA VAL A 288 -0.89 17.09 6.51
C VAL A 288 -0.82 15.87 7.41
N LEU A 289 -0.86 14.68 6.83
CA LEU A 289 -0.72 13.44 7.60
C LEU A 289 0.74 12.98 7.55
N PHE A 290 1.27 12.52 8.69
CA PHE A 290 2.52 11.79 8.77
C PHE A 290 2.24 10.41 9.37
N ILE A 291 2.51 9.33 8.64
CA ILE A 291 1.90 8.01 8.85
C ILE A 291 2.97 6.91 8.91
N ASP A 292 2.80 5.96 9.80
CA ASP A 292 3.44 4.64 9.85
C ASP A 292 2.37 3.55 10.12
N HIS A 293 2.81 2.29 10.20
CA HIS A 293 2.06 1.24 10.88
C HIS A 293 2.88 0.67 12.05
N ILE A 294 2.17 0.12 13.04
CA ILE A 294 2.77 -0.35 14.30
C ILE A 294 2.72 -1.86 14.46
N ASP A 295 1.95 -2.55 13.62
CA ASP A 295 1.96 -4.01 13.58
C ASP A 295 3.09 -4.54 12.72
N THR A 296 3.37 -5.83 12.87
CA THR A 296 4.46 -6.51 12.16
C THR A 296 3.96 -7.77 11.48
N ALA A 297 4.66 -8.16 10.40
CA ALA A 297 4.49 -9.42 9.72
C ALA A 297 4.69 -10.63 10.64
N PHE A 298 4.39 -11.80 10.08
CA PHE A 298 4.86 -13.07 10.62
C PHE A 298 6.24 -13.43 10.05
N GLU A 299 7.07 -14.05 10.88
CA GLU A 299 8.38 -14.63 10.53
C GLU A 299 8.21 -15.75 9.49
N GLY A 300 8.60 -15.47 8.24
CA GLY A 300 8.50 -16.39 7.10
C GLY A 300 9.37 -17.63 7.26
N ASP A 301 10.58 -17.47 7.79
CA ASP A 301 11.53 -18.53 8.11
C ASP A 301 11.01 -19.45 9.22
N THR A 302 10.54 -18.87 10.35
CA THR A 302 9.92 -19.67 11.43
C THR A 302 8.71 -20.45 10.93
N PHE A 303 7.87 -19.84 10.08
CA PHE A 303 6.71 -20.52 9.53
C PHE A 303 7.11 -21.65 8.57
N ALA A 304 8.09 -21.42 7.69
CA ALA A 304 8.60 -22.45 6.78
C ALA A 304 9.17 -23.66 7.55
N ASP A 305 9.89 -23.41 8.64
CA ASP A 305 10.54 -24.45 9.44
C ASP A 305 9.58 -25.20 10.37
N THR A 306 8.58 -24.52 10.93
CA THR A 306 7.78 -25.05 12.05
C THR A 306 6.27 -25.01 11.86
N GLY A 307 5.78 -24.31 10.83
CA GLY A 307 4.37 -24.00 10.61
C GLY A 307 3.77 -23.01 11.63
N LYS A 308 4.59 -22.45 12.54
CA LYS A 308 4.13 -21.51 13.56
C LYS A 308 4.13 -20.09 13.02
N ARG A 309 3.08 -19.34 13.36
CA ARG A 309 2.91 -17.92 13.03
C ARG A 309 3.39 -17.07 14.21
N GLN A 310 4.64 -16.63 14.14
CA GLN A 310 5.29 -15.79 15.15
C GLN A 310 5.55 -14.40 14.57
N SER A 311 5.31 -13.34 15.34
CA SER A 311 5.56 -11.98 14.89
C SER A 311 7.05 -11.73 14.70
N THR A 312 7.42 -11.02 13.65
CA THR A 312 8.78 -10.51 13.51
C THR A 312 9.11 -9.50 14.62
N PRO A 313 10.39 -9.30 14.95
CA PRO A 313 10.79 -8.24 15.86
C PRO A 313 10.51 -6.84 15.29
N GLY A 314 10.42 -6.70 13.96
CA GLY A 314 9.89 -5.52 13.28
C GLY A 314 10.76 -4.28 13.39
N ALA A 315 12.09 -4.44 13.49
CA ALA A 315 12.99 -3.32 13.78
C ALA A 315 13.03 -2.33 12.61
N ASP A 316 13.13 -2.85 11.39
CA ASP A 316 13.03 -2.07 10.19
C ASP A 316 11.57 -1.91 9.77
N ASP A 317 10.80 -3.00 9.82
CA ASP A 317 9.39 -3.09 9.40
C ASP A 317 8.41 -3.29 10.60
N ASN A 318 7.89 -2.23 11.21
CA ASN A 318 8.10 -0.82 10.89
C ASN A 318 8.39 0.04 12.12
N VAL A 319 9.17 -0.47 13.08
CA VAL A 319 9.64 0.34 14.22
C VAL A 319 10.44 1.55 13.71
N SER A 320 11.19 1.41 12.62
CA SER A 320 11.94 2.52 12.02
C SER A 320 11.04 3.71 11.63
N GLY A 321 9.88 3.46 11.00
CA GLY A 321 8.86 4.47 10.69
C GLY A 321 8.20 5.06 11.94
N MET A 322 7.87 4.21 12.92
CA MET A 322 7.32 4.66 14.21
C MET A 322 8.24 5.63 14.95
N LEU A 323 9.55 5.40 14.87
CA LEU A 323 10.52 6.33 15.44
C LEU A 323 10.53 7.68 14.72
N ALA A 324 10.35 7.70 13.39
CA ALA A 324 10.27 8.98 12.67
C ALA A 324 9.09 9.81 13.18
N LEU A 325 7.90 9.22 13.35
CA LEU A 325 6.73 9.91 13.90
C LEU A 325 6.94 10.35 15.36
N LEU A 326 7.45 9.45 16.21
CA LEU A 326 7.68 9.73 17.63
C LEU A 326 8.68 10.88 17.84
N GLN A 327 9.79 10.88 17.09
CA GLN A 327 10.80 11.94 17.16
C GLN A 327 10.29 13.25 16.52
N SER A 328 9.43 13.16 15.51
CA SER A 328 8.83 14.34 14.87
C SER A 328 7.98 15.18 15.82
N ALA A 329 7.33 14.55 16.80
CA ALA A 329 6.31 15.16 17.63
C ALA A 329 6.76 16.47 18.29
N SER A 330 7.92 16.43 18.97
CA SER A 330 8.47 17.60 19.65
C SER A 330 9.03 18.65 18.68
N ILE A 331 9.45 18.23 17.48
CA ILE A 331 10.03 19.10 16.45
C ILE A 331 8.91 19.87 15.77
N LEU A 332 7.91 19.15 15.25
CA LEU A 332 6.76 19.71 14.54
C LEU A 332 5.86 20.54 15.47
N LYS A 333 5.74 20.17 16.75
CA LYS A 333 5.04 21.01 17.73
C LYS A 333 5.69 22.39 17.90
N LYS A 334 7.02 22.50 17.80
CA LYS A 334 7.70 23.81 17.91
C LYS A 334 7.47 24.70 16.70
N THR A 335 7.22 24.11 15.52
CA THR A 335 6.99 24.88 14.29
C THR A 335 5.53 25.28 14.11
N GLN A 336 4.61 24.79 14.96
CA GLN A 336 3.16 24.98 14.83
C GLN A 336 2.71 26.45 14.76
N GLU A 337 3.44 27.38 15.41
CA GLU A 337 3.12 28.81 15.45
C GLU A 337 3.21 29.50 14.09
N LYS A 338 3.88 28.86 13.12
CA LYS A 338 3.97 29.35 11.74
C LYS A 338 3.32 28.41 10.74
N ALA A 339 2.90 27.22 11.16
CA ALA A 339 2.21 26.27 10.31
C ALA A 339 0.85 26.83 9.88
N CYS A 340 0.51 26.61 8.62
CA CYS A 340 -0.79 26.93 8.05
C CYS A 340 -1.76 25.74 8.11
N ARG A 341 -1.26 24.50 8.19
CA ARG A 341 -2.07 23.29 8.28
C ARG A 341 -1.80 22.55 9.57
N ASP A 342 -2.85 21.93 10.10
CA ASP A 342 -2.71 20.95 11.16
C ASP A 342 -1.82 19.80 10.66
N ILE A 343 -1.07 19.21 11.59
CA ILE A 343 -0.28 18.00 11.34
C ILE A 343 -0.90 16.89 12.18
N TRP A 344 -1.23 15.78 11.53
CA TRP A 344 -1.72 14.58 12.20
C TRP A 344 -0.65 13.51 12.09
N LEU A 345 -0.13 13.07 13.23
CA LEU A 345 0.73 11.89 13.31
C LEU A 345 -0.19 10.69 13.46
N VAL A 346 -0.15 9.74 12.53
CA VAL A 346 -1.11 8.65 12.47
C VAL A 346 -0.39 7.31 12.50
N HIS A 347 -0.61 6.55 13.56
CA HIS A 347 -0.15 5.18 13.69
C HIS A 347 -1.26 4.22 13.30
N MET A 348 -1.03 3.47 12.22
CA MET A 348 -1.98 2.48 11.71
C MET A 348 -1.73 1.10 12.30
N THR A 349 -2.80 0.31 12.42
CA THR A 349 -2.71 -1.11 12.74
C THR A 349 -3.28 -1.94 11.61
N GLY A 350 -2.64 -3.04 11.27
CA GLY A 350 -3.13 -4.00 10.29
C GLY A 350 -2.72 -3.68 8.87
N GLU A 351 -1.57 -3.03 8.68
CA GLU A 351 -0.94 -2.92 7.35
C GLU A 351 -0.62 -4.34 6.86
N GLU A 352 0.02 -5.11 7.74
CA GLU A 352 0.67 -6.35 7.44
C GLU A 352 -0.28 -7.47 7.04
N TYR A 353 0.19 -8.36 6.18
CA TYR A 353 -0.58 -9.55 5.82
C TYR A 353 -0.76 -10.45 7.06
N PRO A 354 -1.97 -10.96 7.36
CA PRO A 354 -3.17 -11.01 6.51
C PRO A 354 -4.20 -9.89 6.69
N ALA A 355 -3.94 -8.88 7.53
CA ALA A 355 -4.88 -7.77 7.71
C ALA A 355 -4.92 -6.87 6.46
N ALA A 356 -3.77 -6.68 5.79
CA ALA A 356 -3.65 -6.08 4.46
C ALA A 356 -4.31 -4.70 4.34
N SER A 357 -3.69 -3.70 4.97
CA SER A 357 -4.14 -2.29 5.01
C SER A 357 -5.49 -2.09 5.72
N LEU A 358 -5.77 -2.88 6.77
CA LEU A 358 -6.99 -2.82 7.56
C LEU A 358 -7.16 -1.46 8.26
N GLY A 359 -6.11 -0.99 8.93
CA GLY A 359 -6.12 0.26 9.70
C GLY A 359 -6.34 1.48 8.82
N ILE A 360 -5.58 1.60 7.74
CA ILE A 360 -5.76 2.69 6.78
C ILE A 360 -7.14 2.65 6.12
N SER A 361 -7.66 1.47 5.80
CA SER A 361 -9.00 1.34 5.20
C SER A 361 -10.08 1.88 6.14
N HIS A 362 -9.99 1.56 7.44
CA HIS A 362 -10.87 2.13 8.45
C HIS A 362 -10.70 3.65 8.57
N PHE A 363 -9.46 4.14 8.61
CA PHE A 363 -9.17 5.57 8.71
C PHE A 363 -9.75 6.36 7.53
N LEU A 364 -9.55 5.90 6.28
CA LEU A 364 -10.08 6.54 5.08
C LEU A 364 -11.60 6.48 5.04
N GLN A 365 -12.22 5.38 5.46
CA GLN A 365 -13.67 5.31 5.62
C GLN A 365 -14.18 6.40 6.57
N GLN A 366 -13.51 6.64 7.70
CA GLN A 366 -13.88 7.72 8.62
C GLN A 366 -13.70 9.10 7.99
N LEU A 367 -12.64 9.33 7.20
CA LEU A 367 -12.48 10.59 6.46
C LEU A 367 -13.64 10.81 5.48
N PHE A 368 -14.04 9.79 4.73
CA PHE A 368 -15.18 9.89 3.80
C PHE A 368 -16.50 10.17 4.51
N ILE A 369 -16.79 9.47 5.62
CA ILE A 369 -18.00 9.70 6.42
C ILE A 369 -18.03 11.15 6.94
N LYS A 370 -16.89 11.64 7.45
CA LYS A 370 -16.75 13.00 7.97
C LYS A 370 -16.62 14.06 6.88
N LYS A 371 -16.49 13.66 5.60
CA LYS A 371 -16.13 14.53 4.46
C LYS A 371 -14.90 15.40 4.77
N GLN A 372 -13.92 14.81 5.45
CA GLN A 372 -12.72 15.50 5.86
C GLN A 372 -11.68 15.43 4.73
N PRO A 373 -11.36 16.55 4.06
CA PRO A 373 -10.26 16.56 3.11
C PRO A 373 -8.92 16.49 3.84
N ILE A 374 -7.88 16.05 3.13
CA ILE A 374 -6.50 16.07 3.58
C ILE A 374 -5.64 16.71 2.50
N HIS A 375 -4.55 17.36 2.90
CA HIS A 375 -3.67 18.02 1.96
C HIS A 375 -2.77 17.00 1.25
N THR A 376 -2.01 16.26 2.05
CA THR A 376 -1.05 15.23 1.62
C THR A 376 -0.88 14.20 2.75
N ALA A 377 -0.81 12.93 2.41
CA ALA A 377 -0.28 11.88 3.28
C ALA A 377 1.20 11.66 2.99
N VAL A 378 2.04 11.80 4.02
CA VAL A 378 3.44 11.40 4.01
C VAL A 378 3.55 10.14 4.85
N ILE A 379 4.02 9.06 4.25
CA ILE A 379 4.10 7.74 4.85
C ILE A 379 5.58 7.40 4.99
N VAL A 380 5.95 6.74 6.08
CA VAL A 380 7.27 6.16 6.29
C VAL A 380 7.13 4.69 6.54
N ASP A 381 7.95 3.92 5.85
CA ASP A 381 7.95 2.47 5.92
C ASP A 381 9.35 1.96 5.62
N MET A 382 9.85 1.00 6.40
CA MET A 382 11.20 0.43 6.26
C MET A 382 12.25 1.48 5.90
N ILE A 383 12.57 2.36 6.86
CA ILE A 383 13.52 3.45 6.63
C ILE A 383 14.88 3.19 7.28
N GLY A 384 15.09 2.04 7.91
CA GLY A 384 16.19 1.78 8.81
C GLY A 384 17.28 0.87 8.26
N HIS A 385 17.04 0.10 7.20
CA HIS A 385 17.96 -0.89 6.68
C HIS A 385 18.63 -0.45 5.36
N ARG A 386 19.83 -1.02 5.13
CA ARG A 386 20.55 -0.92 3.86
C ARG A 386 21.33 -2.21 3.67
N VAL A 387 21.01 -2.95 2.61
CA VAL A 387 21.75 -4.16 2.23
C VAL A 387 23.24 -3.87 2.11
N HIS A 388 23.58 -2.71 1.55
CA HIS A 388 24.94 -2.21 1.48
C HIS A 388 25.02 -0.82 2.10
N ARG A 389 25.84 -0.63 3.14
CA ARG A 389 26.00 0.68 3.80
C ARG A 389 26.56 1.79 2.89
N SER A 390 27.15 1.42 1.76
CA SER A 390 27.59 2.35 0.72
C SER A 390 26.45 2.85 -0.14
N ASP A 391 25.29 2.19 -0.13
CA ASP A 391 24.11 2.59 -0.88
C ASP A 391 23.52 3.87 -0.29
N PRO A 392 23.57 5.00 -1.00
CA PRO A 392 23.04 6.25 -0.50
C PRO A 392 21.53 6.40 -0.71
N ILE A 393 20.90 5.51 -1.49
CA ILE A 393 19.57 5.75 -2.04
C ILE A 393 18.53 5.73 -0.93
N VAL A 394 17.62 6.71 -0.98
CA VAL A 394 16.32 6.68 -0.30
C VAL A 394 15.26 6.90 -1.36
N GLN A 395 14.18 6.14 -1.31
CA GLN A 395 13.10 6.31 -2.27
C GLN A 395 12.06 7.29 -1.73
N VAL A 396 11.62 8.19 -2.60
CA VAL A 396 10.43 9.03 -2.40
C VAL A 396 9.41 8.55 -3.43
N ASN A 397 8.54 7.65 -3.01
CA ASN A 397 7.52 7.07 -3.86
C ASN A 397 6.27 7.95 -3.85
N ALA A 398 5.81 8.40 -5.01
CA ALA A 398 4.64 9.26 -5.14
C ALA A 398 3.50 8.54 -5.87
N GLY A 399 2.26 8.86 -5.50
CA GLY A 399 1.12 8.54 -6.36
C GLY A 399 1.24 9.23 -7.73
N ASP A 400 0.50 8.74 -8.73
CA ASP A 400 0.57 9.29 -10.10
C ASP A 400 -0.26 10.56 -10.32
N THR A 401 -0.93 11.07 -9.28
CA THR A 401 -1.66 12.34 -9.37
C THR A 401 -0.69 13.51 -9.51
N THR A 402 -1.06 14.54 -10.29
CA THR A 402 -0.25 15.75 -10.46
C THR A 402 0.16 16.36 -9.12
N LYS A 403 -0.75 16.36 -8.14
CA LYS A 403 -0.47 16.86 -6.79
C LYS A 403 0.58 16.01 -6.08
N SER A 404 0.50 14.67 -6.13
CA SER A 404 1.50 13.79 -5.50
C SER A 404 2.89 13.99 -6.10
N LEU A 405 2.98 14.02 -7.43
CA LEU A 405 4.24 14.24 -8.13
C LEU A 405 4.86 15.60 -7.75
N LEU A 406 4.05 16.65 -7.66
CA LEU A 406 4.53 17.96 -7.28
C LEU A 406 4.96 18.04 -5.80
N MET A 407 4.29 17.33 -4.89
CA MET A 407 4.76 17.19 -3.51
C MET A 407 6.10 16.44 -3.42
N ALA A 408 6.29 15.43 -4.27
CA ALA A 408 7.54 14.68 -4.33
C ALA A 408 8.67 15.54 -4.88
N GLU A 409 8.44 16.26 -5.97
CA GLU A 409 9.40 17.23 -6.52
C GLU A 409 9.76 18.31 -5.50
N LEU A 410 8.80 18.77 -4.72
CA LEU A 410 9.04 19.70 -3.62
C LEU A 410 9.96 19.08 -2.56
N ALA A 411 9.76 17.82 -2.20
CA ALA A 411 10.64 17.12 -1.27
C ALA A 411 12.06 17.01 -1.84
N LEU A 412 12.22 16.63 -3.11
CA LEU A 412 13.53 16.42 -3.74
C LEU A 412 14.27 17.72 -4.06
N ASN A 413 13.60 18.69 -4.67
CA ASN A 413 14.23 19.86 -5.27
C ASN A 413 14.23 21.08 -4.35
N TYR A 414 13.38 21.09 -3.32
CA TYR A 414 13.27 22.23 -2.42
C TYR A 414 13.67 21.88 -0.98
N VAL A 415 13.13 20.81 -0.39
CA VAL A 415 13.40 20.42 1.00
C VAL A 415 14.81 19.86 1.15
N TYR A 416 15.13 18.81 0.39
CA TYR A 416 16.42 18.10 0.53
C TYR A 416 17.65 19.03 0.40
N PRO A 417 17.77 19.92 -0.61
CA PRO A 417 18.94 20.80 -0.74
C PRO A 417 19.15 21.77 0.42
N ARG A 418 18.09 22.11 1.16
CA ARG A 418 18.16 23.00 2.34
C ARG A 418 18.67 22.25 3.56
N ILE A 419 18.17 21.03 3.78
CA ILE A 419 18.49 20.27 4.99
C ILE A 419 19.75 19.41 4.85
N LYS A 420 20.25 19.13 3.64
CA LYS A 420 21.32 18.15 3.40
C LYS A 420 22.58 18.34 4.25
N ASN A 421 22.89 19.58 4.62
CA ASN A 421 24.07 19.89 5.43
C ASN A 421 23.84 19.64 6.94
N ASP A 422 22.59 19.55 7.36
CA ASP A 422 22.18 19.24 8.74
C ASP A 422 21.84 17.75 8.94
N LEU A 423 21.83 16.98 7.85
CA LEU A 423 21.60 15.54 7.90
C LEU A 423 22.78 14.84 8.56
N ILE A 424 22.47 13.78 9.31
CA ILE A 424 23.49 12.91 9.93
C ILE A 424 24.34 12.25 8.83
N LEU A 425 23.70 11.74 7.78
CA LEU A 425 24.33 11.13 6.61
C LEU A 425 24.26 12.08 5.41
N GLN A 426 25.35 12.78 5.12
CA GLN A 426 25.40 13.83 4.09
C GLN A 426 25.37 13.32 2.65
N ASN A 427 25.67 12.03 2.41
CA ASN A 427 25.69 11.44 1.07
C ASN A 427 24.38 10.77 0.67
N LEU A 428 23.29 10.93 1.44
CA LEU A 428 21.96 10.41 1.09
C LEU A 428 21.55 10.87 -0.32
N GLN A 429 20.96 10.00 -1.13
CA GLN A 429 20.50 10.31 -2.49
C GLN A 429 19.01 10.01 -2.63
N PRO A 430 18.13 11.02 -2.51
CA PRO A 430 16.72 10.81 -2.72
C PRO A 430 16.39 10.59 -4.19
N VAL A 431 15.62 9.54 -4.48
CA VAL A 431 15.17 9.17 -5.82
C VAL A 431 13.65 9.18 -5.86
N LEU A 432 13.09 9.91 -6.82
CA LEU A 432 11.65 9.89 -7.08
C LEU A 432 11.27 8.58 -7.77
N ARG A 433 10.35 7.85 -7.17
CA ARG A 433 9.68 6.70 -7.77
C ARG A 433 8.20 7.04 -7.93
N ARG A 434 7.63 6.78 -9.09
CA ARG A 434 6.19 6.96 -9.31
C ARG A 434 5.47 5.67 -8.98
N TRP A 435 4.18 5.73 -8.71
CA TRP A 435 3.43 4.49 -8.51
C TRP A 435 3.53 3.54 -9.70
N SER A 436 3.55 4.08 -10.93
CA SER A 436 3.75 3.30 -12.14
C SER A 436 5.21 2.88 -12.43
N ASP A 437 6.19 3.26 -11.60
CA ASP A 437 7.61 2.89 -11.78
C ASP A 437 7.82 1.45 -11.28
N PRO A 438 8.43 0.54 -12.07
CA PRO A 438 8.72 -0.81 -11.62
C PRO A 438 9.61 -0.95 -10.40
N PHE A 439 10.40 0.07 -10.09
CA PHE A 439 11.25 0.08 -8.91
C PHE A 439 10.58 0.77 -7.72
N ALA A 440 9.29 1.14 -7.83
CA ALA A 440 8.54 1.72 -6.73
C ALA A 440 8.07 0.66 -5.74
N TYR A 441 8.05 1.02 -4.46
CA TYR A 441 7.56 0.15 -3.39
C TYR A 441 6.16 0.52 -2.88
N LEU A 442 5.59 1.63 -3.34
CA LEU A 442 4.30 2.16 -2.86
C LEU A 442 3.13 1.17 -2.96
N TYR A 443 3.21 0.17 -3.84
CA TYR A 443 2.15 -0.79 -4.04
C TYR A 443 1.96 -1.78 -2.88
N ASN A 444 3.00 -1.97 -2.07
CA ASN A 444 3.02 -2.95 -0.98
C ASN A 444 3.00 -2.28 0.39
N THR A 445 2.40 -1.08 0.48
CA THR A 445 2.27 -0.33 1.74
C THR A 445 0.88 0.28 1.83
N ASP A 446 0.53 0.81 3.00
CA ASP A 446 -0.70 1.58 3.24
C ASP A 446 -0.90 2.76 2.25
N GLY A 447 0.17 3.22 1.60
CA GLY A 447 0.12 4.28 0.59
C GLY A 447 -0.71 3.93 -0.63
N VAL A 448 -0.81 2.65 -1.00
CA VAL A 448 -1.62 2.21 -2.13
C VAL A 448 -3.09 2.64 -1.97
N ARG A 449 -3.63 2.57 -0.75
CA ARG A 449 -5.03 2.95 -0.48
C ARG A 449 -5.27 4.42 -0.71
N PHE A 450 -4.34 5.31 -0.34
CA PHE A 450 -4.48 6.72 -0.67
C PHE A 450 -4.54 6.95 -2.17
N VAL A 451 -3.68 6.28 -2.95
CA VAL A 451 -3.64 6.42 -4.40
C VAL A 451 -4.91 5.87 -5.05
N GLU A 452 -5.41 4.72 -4.63
CA GLU A 452 -6.67 4.12 -5.11
C GLU A 452 -7.87 5.05 -4.93
N TYR A 453 -7.90 5.82 -3.84
CA TYR A 453 -8.95 6.79 -3.54
C TYR A 453 -8.66 8.21 -4.07
N GLY A 454 -7.56 8.41 -4.80
CA GLY A 454 -7.20 9.68 -5.42
C GLY A 454 -6.64 10.73 -4.46
N PHE A 455 -6.27 10.34 -3.23
CA PHE A 455 -5.59 11.23 -2.29
C PHE A 455 -4.14 11.49 -2.72
N THR A 456 -3.59 12.61 -2.25
CA THR A 456 -2.18 12.94 -2.46
C THR A 456 -1.32 12.15 -1.49
N CYS A 457 -0.34 11.40 -1.99
CA CYS A 457 0.46 10.48 -1.19
C CYS A 457 1.94 10.51 -1.58
N LEU A 458 2.80 10.53 -0.56
CA LEU A 458 4.23 10.28 -0.64
C LEU A 458 4.60 9.17 0.36
N LEU A 459 5.41 8.21 -0.06
CA LEU A 459 6.06 7.23 0.79
C LEU A 459 7.56 7.50 0.79
N PHE A 460 8.15 7.55 1.98
CA PHE A 460 9.58 7.51 2.21
C PHE A 460 9.92 6.11 2.71
N ASN A 461 10.72 5.40 1.94
CA ASN A 461 11.25 4.10 2.32
C ASN A 461 12.70 4.00 1.87
N GLU A 462 13.38 3.00 2.39
CA GLU A 462 14.72 2.67 1.97
C GLU A 462 14.79 2.25 0.49
N HIS A 463 15.99 1.95 0.03
CA HIS A 463 16.16 1.35 -1.28
C HIS A 463 15.71 -0.12 -1.24
N ILE A 464 14.40 -0.35 -1.40
CA ILE A 464 13.80 -1.69 -1.50
C ILE A 464 12.85 -1.78 -2.69
N ASN A 465 12.97 -2.83 -3.50
CA ASN A 465 11.98 -3.20 -4.52
C ASN A 465 12.18 -4.63 -5.03
N TYR A 466 11.15 -5.14 -5.70
CA TYR A 466 11.09 -6.51 -6.21
C TYR A 466 12.25 -6.89 -7.13
N HIS A 467 12.72 -5.96 -7.96
CA HIS A 467 13.75 -6.24 -8.98
C HIS A 467 15.17 -6.25 -8.43
N GLU A 468 15.44 -5.52 -7.35
CA GLU A 468 16.82 -5.29 -6.90
C GLU A 468 17.16 -6.04 -5.61
N ASN A 469 16.27 -6.07 -4.61
CA ASN A 469 16.65 -6.54 -3.26
C ASN A 469 15.47 -6.84 -2.31
N PHE A 470 14.27 -7.13 -2.83
CA PHE A 470 13.12 -7.49 -1.99
C PHE A 470 13.33 -8.75 -1.15
N GLU A 471 14.09 -9.73 -1.66
CA GLU A 471 14.42 -10.97 -0.95
C GLU A 471 15.63 -10.82 0.02
N ARG A 472 15.87 -9.63 0.55
CA ARG A 472 16.96 -9.38 1.51
C ARG A 472 16.66 -9.98 2.88
N ASP A 473 17.72 -10.32 3.62
CA ASP A 473 17.62 -10.66 5.04
C ASP A 473 16.93 -9.52 5.81
N GLY A 474 16.08 -9.88 6.78
CA GLY A 474 15.34 -8.92 7.59
C GLY A 474 14.03 -8.44 6.99
N TYR A 475 13.61 -8.96 5.84
CA TYR A 475 12.27 -8.69 5.31
C TYR A 475 11.32 -9.84 5.70
N HIS A 476 10.38 -9.55 6.60
CA HIS A 476 9.40 -10.51 7.12
C HIS A 476 10.02 -11.81 7.72
N ASP A 477 11.18 -11.74 8.37
CA ASP A 477 11.87 -12.90 8.96
C ASP A 477 12.37 -12.65 10.39
N THR A 478 13.01 -13.65 11.01
CA THR A 478 13.58 -13.53 12.37
C THR A 478 14.77 -12.55 12.48
N LEU A 479 15.36 -12.15 11.36
CA LEU A 479 16.53 -11.26 11.32
C LEU A 479 16.15 -9.78 11.33
N ASP A 480 14.86 -9.43 11.16
CA ASP A 480 14.34 -8.07 11.27
C ASP A 480 14.47 -7.50 12.69
N THR A 481 15.71 -7.25 13.07
CA THR A 481 16.20 -6.95 14.40
C THR A 481 17.05 -5.70 14.36
N VAL A 482 17.27 -5.13 15.54
CA VAL A 482 18.12 -3.94 15.71
C VAL A 482 19.56 -4.12 15.16
N ASN A 483 20.01 -5.36 14.96
CA ASN A 483 21.33 -5.65 14.38
C ASN A 483 21.43 -5.29 12.90
N LEU A 484 20.32 -5.34 12.16
CA LEU A 484 20.27 -5.00 10.74
C LEU A 484 20.09 -3.50 10.50
N ILE A 485 19.81 -2.72 11.54
CA ILE A 485 19.54 -1.29 11.42
C ILE A 485 20.83 -0.50 11.18
N ASP A 486 20.82 0.28 10.10
CA ASP A 486 21.76 1.36 9.88
C ASP A 486 21.22 2.65 10.53
N PHE A 487 21.61 2.86 11.78
CA PHE A 487 21.12 3.99 12.58
C PHE A 487 21.34 5.35 11.91
N GLU A 488 22.49 5.59 11.28
CA GLU A 488 22.77 6.89 10.66
C GLU A 488 21.86 7.12 9.46
N TYR A 489 21.62 6.07 8.67
CA TYR A 489 20.69 6.10 7.56
C TYR A 489 19.25 6.35 8.03
N GLY A 490 18.71 5.52 8.92
CA GLY A 490 17.30 5.66 9.34
C GLY A 490 17.00 6.95 10.09
N GLN A 491 17.96 7.46 10.86
CA GLN A 491 17.86 8.79 11.46
C GLN A 491 17.86 9.89 10.40
N THR A 492 18.67 9.76 9.36
CA THR A 492 18.73 10.72 8.25
C THR A 492 17.45 10.72 7.42
N VAL A 493 16.92 9.55 7.08
CA VAL A 493 15.63 9.42 6.38
C VAL A 493 14.50 10.00 7.23
N SER A 494 14.51 9.75 8.55
CA SER A 494 13.58 10.38 9.50
C SER A 494 13.67 11.91 9.44
N GLN A 495 14.88 12.49 9.49
CA GLN A 495 15.07 13.94 9.39
C GLN A 495 14.49 14.49 8.07
N TYR A 496 14.67 13.77 6.96
CA TYR A 496 14.18 14.19 5.67
C TYR A 496 12.65 14.15 5.57
N ALA A 497 12.01 13.07 6.02
CA ALA A 497 10.56 12.96 6.06
C ALA A 497 9.93 14.03 6.98
N ILE A 498 10.49 14.24 8.18
CA ILE A 498 10.04 15.26 9.13
C ILE A 498 10.13 16.67 8.53
N ALA A 499 11.24 17.00 7.88
CA ALA A 499 11.43 18.29 7.22
C ALA A 499 10.42 18.50 6.08
N THR A 500 10.09 17.43 5.35
CA THR A 500 9.09 17.45 4.29
C THR A 500 7.70 17.75 4.87
N VAL A 501 7.29 17.05 5.93
CA VAL A 501 6.02 17.30 6.64
C VAL A 501 5.96 18.74 7.15
N ALA A 502 7.03 19.23 7.78
CA ALA A 502 7.10 20.60 8.28
C ALA A 502 6.89 21.60 7.14
N MET A 503 7.59 21.43 6.02
CA MET A 503 7.45 22.30 4.86
C MET A 503 6.02 22.31 4.33
N LEU A 504 5.41 21.12 4.13
CA LEU A 504 4.04 20.98 3.66
C LEU A 504 3.02 21.66 4.59
N ALA A 505 3.25 21.59 5.91
CA ALA A 505 2.41 22.25 6.89
C ALA A 505 2.52 23.79 6.84
N HIS A 506 3.66 24.33 6.39
CA HIS A 506 3.93 25.77 6.25
C HIS A 506 3.59 26.34 4.86
N ALA A 507 3.32 25.49 3.87
CA ALA A 507 2.96 25.95 2.53
C ALA A 507 1.70 26.83 2.58
N ASP A 508 1.70 27.98 1.89
CA ASP A 508 0.61 28.96 1.97
C ASP A 508 -0.63 28.50 1.18
N CYS A 509 -1.77 28.23 1.85
CA CYS A 509 -2.99 27.85 1.12
C CYS A 509 -3.64 28.95 0.28
N ARG A 510 -3.17 30.22 0.35
CA ARG A 510 -3.61 31.23 -0.64
C ARG A 510 -3.05 30.96 -2.02
N SER A 511 -1.96 30.18 -2.09
CA SER A 511 -1.42 29.70 -3.36
C SER A 511 -2.18 28.49 -3.90
N ASP A 512 -3.09 27.86 -3.11
CA ASP A 512 -3.86 26.64 -3.46
C ASP A 512 -4.77 26.81 -4.69
N SER A 513 -5.03 28.05 -5.15
CA SER A 513 -5.72 28.27 -6.43
C SER A 513 -4.98 27.69 -7.64
N TYR A 514 -3.66 27.47 -7.53
CA TYR A 514 -2.86 26.75 -8.54
C TYR A 514 -2.97 25.22 -8.42
N TRP A 515 -3.54 24.72 -7.34
CA TRP A 515 -3.50 23.30 -6.94
C TRP A 515 -4.88 22.63 -7.02
N ASN A 516 -5.95 23.42 -7.23
CA ASN A 516 -7.34 22.98 -7.34
C ASN A 516 -7.75 22.46 -8.73
N ASP A 517 -6.86 22.50 -9.73
CA ASP A 517 -7.16 22.01 -11.09
C ASP A 517 -7.00 20.48 -11.25
N ALA A 518 -6.63 19.76 -10.20
CA ALA A 518 -6.61 18.30 -10.21
C ALA A 518 -8.03 17.76 -10.05
N ASN A 519 -8.74 17.57 -11.16
CA ASN A 519 -9.86 16.63 -11.20
C ASN A 519 -9.37 15.26 -10.67
N PRO A 520 -10.19 14.49 -9.93
CA PRO A 520 -9.89 13.10 -9.65
C PRO A 520 -9.86 12.35 -11.00
N ILE A 521 -8.66 12.22 -11.56
CA ILE A 521 -8.42 11.50 -12.80
C ILE A 521 -8.18 10.05 -12.41
N LEU A 522 -9.08 9.18 -12.87
CA LEU A 522 -8.86 7.75 -12.86
C LEU A 522 -7.74 7.46 -13.88
N ILE A 523 -6.54 7.15 -13.40
CA ILE A 523 -5.39 6.82 -14.26
C ILE A 523 -5.49 5.34 -14.60
N MET A 524 -5.78 5.03 -15.86
CA MET A 524 -5.62 3.69 -16.42
C MET A 524 -4.87 3.83 -17.74
N GLY A 525 -3.60 3.44 -17.75
CA GLY A 525 -2.75 3.56 -18.92
C GLY A 525 -1.71 2.45 -18.97
N LEU A 526 -2.04 1.33 -19.60
CA LEU A 526 -1.04 0.43 -20.18
C LEU A 526 -1.50 0.00 -21.57
N ASN A 527 -0.76 0.42 -22.58
CA ASN A 527 -0.88 -0.12 -23.94
C ASN A 527 -0.17 -1.48 -23.97
N ILE A 528 -0.90 -2.57 -23.71
CA ILE A 528 -0.44 -3.91 -24.09
C ILE A 528 -0.96 -4.17 -25.50
N LEU A 529 -0.07 -4.08 -26.49
CA LEU A 529 -0.34 -4.53 -27.84
C LEU A 529 -0.38 -6.06 -27.83
N LEU A 530 -1.60 -6.60 -27.79
CA LEU A 530 -1.85 -8.04 -27.91
C LEU A 530 -1.49 -8.52 -29.32
N SER A 531 -0.42 -9.29 -29.41
CA SER A 531 -0.24 -10.26 -30.50
C SER A 531 -0.58 -11.64 -29.94
N ILE A 532 -1.86 -12.05 -29.99
CA ILE A 532 -2.22 -13.45 -29.74
C ILE A 532 -1.91 -14.23 -31.03
N LEU A 533 -0.72 -14.83 -31.09
CA LEU A 533 -0.35 -15.74 -32.17
C LEU A 533 -0.90 -17.13 -31.87
N PHE A 534 -1.89 -17.56 -32.66
CA PHE A 534 -2.41 -18.92 -32.63
C PHE A 534 -1.58 -19.84 -33.53
N GLU A 535 -0.89 -20.81 -32.92
CA GLU A 535 -0.82 -22.17 -33.47
C GLU A 535 -1.72 -23.05 -32.59
N MET A 536 -2.96 -23.26 -33.03
CA MET A 536 -3.86 -24.35 -32.61
C MET A 536 -4.44 -25.01 -33.85
#